data_AF-A0A531KQT3-F1
#
_entry.id   AF-A0A531KQT3-F1
#
_cell.length_a   1.000
_cell.length_b   1.000
_cell.length_c   1.000
_cell.angle_alpha   90.00
_cell.angle_beta   90.00
_cell.angle_gamma   90.00
#
_symmetry.space_group_name_H-M   'P 1'
#
loop_
_entity.id
_entity.type
_entity.pdbx_description
1 polymer ?
#
loop_
_entity_poly.entity_id
_entity_poly.type
_entity_poly.pdbx_seq_one_letter_code
_entity_poly.pdbx_strand_id
1 'polypeptide(L)'
;MIHVCSLSKVEETVTRTGADRLLSLLAAGTEVTRPASIARENHLHLVMHDIAVAQEGMTMPGEEHVRSLLDFARRWDRARPLVVHC
;
A
#
# COMPACT_ATOMS: atom_id res chain seq x y z
N MET A 1 7.11 -2.81 -12.75
CA MET A 1 5.99 -1.93 -13.16
C MET A 1 5.19 -1.56 -11.90
N ILE A 2 4.56 -0.39 -11.85
CA ILE A 2 3.71 0.03 -10.72
C ILE A 2 2.30 0.29 -11.26
N HIS A 3 1.29 -0.24 -10.57
CA HIS A 3 -0.12 0.01 -10.86
C HIS A 3 -0.77 0.73 -9.68
N VAL A 4 -1.67 1.66 -9.97
CA VAL A 4 -2.45 2.39 -8.96
C VAL A 4 -3.93 2.09 -9.17
N CYS A 5 -4.65 1.78 -8.10
CA CYS A 5 -6.09 1.51 -8.14
C CYS A 5 -6.78 1.95 -6.84
N SER A 6 -8.12 1.94 -6.84
CA SER A 6 -8.92 2.11 -5.62
C SER A 6 -8.93 0.82 -4.79
N LEU A 7 -9.21 0.92 -3.49
CA LEU A 7 -9.44 -0.24 -2.61
C LEU A 7 -10.37 -1.31 -3.23
N SER A 8 -11.47 -0.89 -3.87
CA SER A 8 -12.44 -1.79 -4.52
C SER A 8 -11.90 -2.61 -5.69
N LYS A 9 -10.74 -2.25 -6.24
CA LYS A 9 -10.12 -2.88 -7.43
C LYS A 9 -8.83 -3.63 -7.12
N VAL A 10 -8.46 -3.77 -5.84
CA VAL A 10 -7.18 -4.39 -5.44
C VAL A 10 -7.08 -5.83 -5.95
N GLU A 11 -8.08 -6.67 -5.69
CA GLU A 11 -8.09 -8.09 -6.10
C GLU A 11 -7.99 -8.23 -7.63
N GLU A 12 -8.82 -7.46 -8.35
CA GLU A 12 -8.82 -7.45 -9.82
C GLU A 12 -7.47 -7.01 -10.39
N THR A 13 -6.89 -5.94 -9.84
CA THR A 13 -5.63 -5.37 -10.31
C THR A 13 -4.47 -6.31 -10.04
N VAL A 14 -4.39 -6.89 -8.84
CA VAL A 14 -3.37 -7.88 -8.50
C VAL A 14 -3.46 -9.09 -9.43
N THR A 15 -4.66 -9.63 -9.64
CA THR A 15 -4.88 -10.79 -10.52
C THR A 15 -4.50 -10.49 -11.96
N ARG A 16 -4.98 -9.37 -12.52
CA ARG A 16 -4.77 -9.01 -13.93
C ARG A 16 -3.31 -8.68 -14.24
N THR A 17 -2.59 -8.10 -13.29
CA THR A 17 -1.19 -7.67 -13.50
C THR A 17 -0.19 -8.73 -13.09
N GLY A 18 -0.62 -9.74 -12.32
CA GLY A 18 0.28 -10.69 -11.70
C GLY A 18 1.24 -10.03 -10.71
N ALA A 19 0.81 -8.95 -10.06
CA ALA A 19 1.56 -8.31 -9.00
C ALA A 19 1.80 -9.28 -7.85
N ASP A 20 2.98 -9.21 -7.26
CA ASP A 20 3.35 -10.00 -6.09
C ASP A 20 3.54 -9.14 -4.84
N ARG A 21 3.41 -7.81 -4.98
CA ARG A 21 3.53 -6.83 -3.90
C ARG A 21 2.36 -5.85 -3.90
N LEU A 22 1.99 -5.45 -2.68
CA LEU A 22 0.90 -4.52 -2.41
C LEU A 22 1.35 -3.43 -1.42
N LEU A 23 1.00 -2.19 -1.73
CA LEU A 23 1.11 -1.04 -0.84
C LEU A 23 -0.28 -0.47 -0.59
N SER A 24 -0.71 -0.48 0.67
CA SER A 24 -1.98 0.11 1.13
C SER A 24 -1.71 1.39 1.90
N LEU A 25 -2.39 2.47 1.52
CA LEU A 25 -2.32 3.79 2.15
C LEU A 25 -3.71 4.14 2.68
N LEU A 26 -4.03 3.75 3.91
CA LEU A 26 -5.42 3.82 4.41
C LEU A 26 -5.52 4.53 5.76
N ALA A 27 -6.66 5.15 6.00
CA ALA A 27 -6.99 5.70 7.31
C ALA A 27 -7.19 4.58 8.34
N ALA A 28 -6.94 4.90 9.62
CA ALA A 28 -7.19 3.98 10.71
C ALA A 28 -8.66 3.51 10.70
N GLY A 29 -8.88 2.19 10.86
CA GLY A 29 -10.21 1.59 10.84
C GLY A 29 -10.75 1.26 9.43
N THR A 30 -10.02 1.58 8.36
CA THR A 30 -10.37 1.10 7.01
C THR A 30 -9.91 -0.33 6.85
N GLU A 31 -10.86 -1.24 6.61
CA GLU A 31 -10.55 -2.66 6.38
C GLU A 31 -10.02 -2.88 4.97
N VAL A 32 -8.94 -3.66 4.87
CA VAL A 32 -8.42 -4.17 3.59
C VAL A 32 -8.07 -5.64 3.74
N THR A 33 -8.62 -6.44 2.84
CA THR A 33 -8.26 -7.85 2.72
C THR A 33 -7.08 -7.96 1.77
N ARG A 34 -5.94 -8.44 2.28
CA ARG A 34 -4.78 -8.78 1.44
C ARG A 34 -5.18 -9.91 0.47
N PRO A 35 -5.00 -9.75 -0.85
CA PRO A 35 -5.21 -10.82 -1.81
C PRO A 35 -4.38 -12.05 -1.45
N ALA A 36 -4.95 -13.25 -1.61
CA ALA A 36 -4.30 -14.49 -1.18
C ALA A 36 -2.96 -14.76 -1.90
N SER A 37 -2.80 -14.22 -3.11
CA SER A 37 -1.59 -14.33 -3.93
C SER A 37 -0.42 -13.46 -3.44
N ILE A 38 -0.67 -12.48 -2.58
CA ILE A 38 0.34 -11.57 -2.04
C ILE A 38 0.86 -12.15 -0.73
N ALA A 39 2.16 -12.48 -0.63
CA ALA A 39 2.75 -12.92 0.64
C ALA A 39 2.69 -11.80 1.70
N ARG A 40 2.68 -12.16 3.00
CA ARG A 40 2.53 -11.17 4.07
C ARG A 40 3.67 -10.14 4.07
N GLU A 41 4.89 -10.60 3.84
CA GLU A 41 6.11 -9.81 3.71
C GLU A 41 6.14 -8.89 2.49
N ASN A 42 5.27 -9.16 1.51
CA ASN A 42 5.11 -8.39 0.29
C ASN A 42 3.94 -7.40 0.37
N HIS A 43 3.35 -7.21 1.55
CA HIS A 43 2.30 -6.23 1.80
C HIS A 43 2.75 -5.21 2.83
N LEU A 44 2.92 -3.95 2.40
CA LEU A 44 3.12 -2.83 3.31
C LEU A 44 1.79 -2.07 3.48
N HIS A 45 1.37 -1.88 4.72
CA HIS A 45 0.20 -1.07 5.08
C HIS A 45 0.66 0.14 5.88
N LEU A 46 0.47 1.33 5.31
CA LEU A 46 0.75 2.62 5.94
C LEU A 46 -0.57 3.22 6.41
N VAL A 47 -0.68 3.44 7.72
CA VAL A 47 -1.91 3.95 8.36
C VAL A 47 -1.81 5.47 8.51
N MET A 48 -2.46 6.20 7.61
CA MET A 48 -2.44 7.67 7.57
C MET A 48 -3.69 8.22 6.89
N HIS A 49 -3.99 9.48 7.15
CA HIS A 49 -5.08 10.23 6.52
C HIS A 49 -4.51 11.14 5.44
N ASP A 50 -5.25 11.35 4.35
CA ASP A 50 -4.85 12.26 3.28
C ASP A 50 -5.12 13.72 3.67
N ILE A 51 -4.25 14.24 4.56
CA ILE A 51 -4.32 15.60 5.09
C ILE A 51 -2.95 16.27 4.99
N ALA A 52 -2.93 17.56 4.67
CA ALA A 52 -1.71 18.37 4.63
C ALA A 52 -1.46 19.17 5.94
N VAL A 53 -2.45 19.20 6.83
CA VAL A 53 -2.43 19.93 8.10
C VAL A 53 -2.89 18.99 9.20
N ALA A 54 -2.19 19.00 10.33
CA ALA A 54 -2.55 18.19 11.49
C ALA A 54 -3.98 18.49 11.97
N GLN A 55 -4.76 17.44 12.18
CA GLN A 55 -6.12 17.50 12.70
C GLN A 55 -6.24 16.55 13.89
N GLU A 56 -7.01 16.94 14.89
CA GLU A 56 -7.21 16.12 16.09
C GLU A 56 -7.77 14.74 15.71
N GLY A 57 -7.17 13.68 16.24
CA GLY A 57 -7.55 12.31 15.95
C GLY A 57 -7.09 11.78 14.58
N MET A 58 -6.39 12.57 13.76
CA MET A 58 -5.90 12.12 12.45
C MET A 58 -4.37 12.03 12.38
N THR A 59 -3.89 10.91 11.86
CA THR A 59 -2.48 10.70 11.51
C THR A 59 -2.17 11.30 10.15
N MET A 60 -1.23 12.24 10.09
CA MET A 60 -0.74 12.83 8.83
C MET A 60 0.35 11.96 8.19
N PRO A 61 0.53 11.98 6.85
CA PRO A 61 1.70 11.38 6.22
C PRO A 61 2.97 12.04 6.74
N GLY A 62 4.06 11.29 6.87
CA GLY A 62 5.25 11.76 7.58
C GLY A 62 6.50 10.93 7.32
N GLU A 63 7.61 11.34 7.94
CA GLU A 63 8.93 10.77 7.68
C GLU A 63 8.99 9.25 7.91
N GLU A 64 8.36 8.74 8.96
CA GLU A 64 8.30 7.31 9.27
C GLU A 64 7.62 6.50 8.17
N HIS A 65 6.52 7.02 7.60
CA HIS A 65 5.82 6.42 6.47
C HIS A 65 6.72 6.35 5.24
N VAL A 66 7.46 7.44 4.96
CA VAL A 66 8.40 7.51 3.84
C VAL A 66 9.56 6.53 4.02
N ARG A 67 10.16 6.46 5.21
CA ARG A 67 11.24 5.50 5.51
C ARG A 67 10.77 4.06 5.31
N SER A 68 9.60 3.72 5.83
CA SER A 68 9.00 2.39 5.68
C SER A 68 8.74 2.04 4.20
N LEU A 69 8.22 3.00 3.42
CA LEU A 69 8.01 2.84 1.98
C LEU A 69 9.34 2.60 1.24
N LEU A 70 10.37 3.38 1.54
CA LEU A 70 11.69 3.23 0.93
C LEU A 70 12.33 1.89 1.27
N ASP A 71 12.25 1.45 2.52
CA ASP A 71 12.79 0.15 2.95
C ASP A 71 12.02 -1.02 2.34
N PHE A 72 10.72 -0.87 2.11
CA PHE A 72 9.91 -1.84 1.41
C PHE A 72 10.26 -1.91 -0.08
N ALA A 73 10.41 -0.75 -0.73
CA ALA A 73 10.78 -0.66 -2.14
C ALA A 73 12.21 -1.16 -2.42
N ARG A 74 13.16 -0.97 -1.49
CA ARG A 74 14.54 -1.49 -1.62
C ARG A 74 14.62 -3.02 -1.61
N ARG A 75 13.65 -3.69 -0.98
CA ARG A 75 13.57 -5.16 -0.93
C ARG A 75 12.89 -5.77 -2.15
N TRP A 76 12.40 -4.94 -3.07
CA TRP A 76 11.73 -5.37 -4.29
C TRP A 76 12.74 -5.49 -5.44
N ASP A 77 12.92 -6.71 -5.94
CA ASP A 77 13.79 -7.02 -7.09
C ASP A 77 13.22 -6.56 -8.44
N ARG A 78 11.97 -6.08 -8.46
CA ARG A 78 11.23 -5.59 -9.63
C ARG A 78 10.92 -6.65 -10.69
N ALA A 79 11.06 -7.94 -10.36
CA ALA A 79 10.71 -9.04 -11.25
C ALA A 79 9.20 -9.13 -11.53
N ARG A 80 8.37 -8.78 -10.54
CA ARG A 80 6.90 -8.71 -10.67
C ARG A 80 6.37 -7.34 -10.27
N PRO A 81 5.16 -6.93 -10.72
CA PRO A 81 4.62 -5.60 -10.45
C PRO A 81 4.29 -5.33 -8.97
N LEU A 82 4.31 -4.05 -8.61
CA LEU A 82 3.78 -3.52 -7.35
C LEU A 82 2.42 -2.87 -7.62
N VAL A 83 1.41 -3.19 -6.81
CA VAL A 83 0.14 -2.45 -6.76
C VAL A 83 0.16 -1.49 -5.58
N VAL A 84 -0.23 -0.24 -5.82
CA VAL A 84 -0.47 0.79 -4.82
C VAL A 84 -1.96 1.12 -4.80
N HIS A 85 -2.54 1.25 -3.62
CA HIS A 85 -3.91 1.75 -3.49
C HIS A 85 -4.08 2.57 -2.22
N CYS A 86 -5.15 3.35 -2.23
CA CYS A 86 -5.72 4.06 -1.10
C CYS A 86 -7.25 3.86 -1.06
#